data_AF-A0AAP8T1R0-F1
#
_entry.id   AF-A0AAP8T1R0-F1
#
_cell.length_a   1.000
_cell.length_b   1.000
_cell.length_c   1.000
_cell.angle_alpha   90.00
_cell.angle_beta   90.00
_cell.angle_gamma   90.00
#
_symmetry.space_group_name_H-M   'P 1'
#
loop_
_entity.id
_entity.type
_entity.pdbx_description
1 polymer ?
#
loop_
_entity_poly.entity_id
_entity_poly.type
_entity_poly.pdbx_seq_one_letter_code
_entity_poly.pdbx_strand_id
1 'polypeptide(L)' 'TYEPNFIQITKLLQAIESAEKPVVLAGAGVLHADASTEFTEFIKKYNLPVVHTLLGLGGYPANEELFLGMGGMHGTYT' A
#
# COMPACT_ATOMS: atom_id res chain seq x y z
N THR A 1 2.53 -14.66 -18.06
CA THR A 1 1.89 -13.36 -18.40
C THR A 1 0.97 -12.99 -17.27
N TYR A 2 1.19 -11.84 -16.65
CA TYR A 2 0.37 -11.35 -15.54
C TYR A 2 -0.81 -10.54 -16.10
N GLU A 3 -1.78 -11.22 -16.71
CA GLU A 3 -3.06 -10.57 -16.99
C GLU A 3 -3.84 -10.46 -15.68
N PRO A 4 -4.10 -9.24 -15.18
CA PRO A 4 -4.82 -9.09 -13.93
C PRO A 4 -6.28 -9.50 -14.10
N ASN A 5 -6.83 -10.17 -13.09
CA ASN A 5 -8.24 -10.52 -13.09
C ASN A 5 -9.09 -9.25 -12.89
N PHE A 6 -9.76 -8.80 -13.96
CA PHE A 6 -10.58 -7.59 -13.93
C PHE A 6 -11.66 -7.59 -12.84
N ILE A 7 -12.24 -8.75 -12.51
CA ILE A 7 -13.24 -8.86 -11.44
C ILE A 7 -12.62 -8.53 -10.08
N GLN A 8 -11.36 -8.92 -9.85
CA GLN A 8 -10.64 -8.59 -8.60
C GLN A 8 -10.30 -7.10 -8.53
N ILE A 9 -9.93 -6.49 -9.66
CA ILE A 9 -9.69 -5.03 -9.72
C ILE A 9 -10.97 -4.27 -9.38
N THR A 10 -12.12 -4.62 -9.97
CA THR A 10 -13.40 -3.97 -9.67
C THR A 10 -13.79 -4.11 -8.21
N LYS A 11 -13.60 -5.30 -7.62
CA LYS A 11 -13.87 -5.53 -6.19
C LYS A 11 -12.98 -4.69 -5.28
N LEU A 12 -11.69 -4.55 -5.62
CA LEU A 12 -10.76 -3.69 -4.88
C LEU A 12 -11.22 -2.23 -4.90
N LEU A 13 -11.60 -1.71 -6.06
CA LEU A 13 -12.06 -0.32 -6.19
C LEU A 13 -13.35 -0.08 -5.38
N GLN A 14 -14.31 -1.01 -5.42
CA GLN A 14 -15.52 -0.94 -4.59
C GLN A 14 -15.20 -1.00 -3.09
N ALA A 15 -14.23 -1.82 -2.68
CA ALA A 15 -13.79 -1.90 -1.29
C ALA A 15 -13.16 -0.59 -0.82
N ILE A 16 -12.35 0.06 -1.66
CA ILE A 16 -11.76 1.37 -1.38
C ILE A 16 -12.85 2.44 -1.27
N GLU A 17 -13.80 2.48 -2.20
CA GLU A 17 -14.87 3.48 -2.24
C GLU A 17 -15.85 3.36 -1.05
N SER A 18 -16.14 2.14 -0.61
CA SER A 18 -17.09 1.88 0.48
C SER A 18 -16.47 1.93 1.88
N ALA A 19 -15.14 1.93 2.00
CA ALA A 19 -14.47 1.93 3.29
C ALA A 19 -14.47 3.32 3.94
N GLU A 20 -14.87 3.40 5.21
CA GLU A 20 -14.83 4.65 5.98
C GLU A 20 -13.39 5.07 6.35
N LYS A 21 -12.52 4.09 6.65
CA LYS A 21 -11.13 4.31 7.08
C LYS A 21 -10.20 3.24 6.48
N PRO A 22 -9.96 3.27 5.16
CA PRO A 22 -9.11 2.28 4.50
C PRO A 22 -7.64 2.47 4.90
N VAL A 23 -6.90 1.36 4.93
CA VAL A 23 -5.44 1.34 5.12
C VAL A 23 -4.83 0.29 4.20
N VAL A 24 -3.69 0.59 3.60
CA VAL A 24 -2.93 -0.35 2.77
C VAL A 24 -1.78 -0.94 3.59
N LEU A 25 -1.76 -2.27 3.73
CA LEU A 25 -0.62 -3.00 4.26
C LEU A 25 0.27 -3.50 3.11
N ALA A 26 1.46 -2.93 2.97
CA ALA A 26 2.38 -3.23 1.87
C ALA A 26 3.61 -4.05 2.34
N GLY A 27 3.88 -5.14 1.62
CA GLY A 27 5.02 -6.04 1.87
C GLY A 27 6.12 -5.96 0.80
N ALA A 28 7.09 -6.88 0.89
CA ALA A 28 8.21 -6.99 -0.06
C ALA A 28 7.77 -7.18 -1.52
N GLY A 29 6.54 -7.61 -1.77
CA GLY A 29 5.98 -7.77 -3.12
C GLY A 29 6.03 -6.49 -3.96
N VAL A 30 5.91 -5.30 -3.35
CA VAL A 30 6.04 -4.02 -4.07
C VAL A 30 7.46 -3.84 -4.62
N LEU A 31 8.45 -4.15 -3.79
CA LEU A 31 9.88 -4.07 -4.15
C LEU A 31 10.26 -5.12 -5.18
N HIS A 32 9.81 -6.37 -4.99
CA HIS A 32 10.09 -7.46 -5.93
C HIS A 32 9.45 -7.26 -7.31
N ALA A 33 8.36 -6.50 -7.37
CA ALA A 33 7.70 -6.12 -8.62
C ALA A 33 8.31 -4.87 -9.26
N ASP A 34 9.29 -4.22 -8.64
CA ASP A 34 9.86 -2.92 -9.05
C ASP A 34 8.77 -1.84 -9.25
N ALA A 35 7.76 -1.85 -8.39
CA ALA A 35 6.52 -1.09 -8.56
C ALA A 35 6.36 0.05 -7.54
N SER A 36 7.43 0.50 -6.90
CA SER A 36 7.38 1.55 -5.87
C SER A 36 6.84 2.88 -6.39
N THR A 37 7.13 3.21 -7.67
CA THR A 37 6.65 4.45 -8.31
C THR A 37 5.14 4.39 -8.52
N GLU A 38 4.65 3.35 -9.18
CA GLU A 38 3.24 3.10 -9.46
C GLU A 38 2.43 2.95 -8.16
N PHE A 39 3.02 2.29 -7.16
CA PHE A 39 2.44 2.18 -5.83
C PHE A 39 2.28 3.55 -5.18
N THR A 40 3.32 4.39 -5.21
CA THR A 40 3.27 5.76 -4.67
C THR A 40 2.19 6.61 -5.34
N GLU A 41 2.09 6.53 -6.67
CA GLU A 41 1.05 7.24 -7.43
C GLU A 41 -0.36 6.76 -7.06
N PHE A 42 -0.56 5.45 -6.94
CA PHE A 42 -1.83 4.86 -6.53
C PHE A 42 -2.24 5.34 -5.13
N ILE A 43 -1.32 5.27 -4.17
CA ILE A 43 -1.54 5.70 -2.79
C ILE A 43 -1.95 7.17 -2.71
N LYS A 44 -1.23 8.05 -3.43
CA LYS A 44 -1.54 9.49 -3.48
C LYS A 44 -2.87 9.78 -4.16
N LYS A 45 -3.17 9.09 -5.26
CA LYS A 45 -4.41 9.27 -6.02
C LYS A 45 -5.66 8.98 -5.19
N TYR A 46 -5.62 7.94 -4.38
CA TYR A 46 -6.76 7.52 -3.56
C TYR A 46 -6.64 7.96 -2.10
N ASN A 47 -5.63 8.76 -1.76
CA ASN A 47 -5.36 9.28 -0.42
C ASN A 47 -5.39 8.19 0.67
N LEU A 48 -4.65 7.11 0.44
CA LEU A 48 -4.68 5.90 1.27
C LEU A 48 -3.52 5.90 2.29
N PRO A 49 -3.79 5.84 3.60
CA PRO A 49 -2.72 5.61 4.58
C PRO A 49 -2.03 4.26 4.35
N VAL A 50 -0.71 4.22 4.50
CA VAL A 50 0.14 3.05 4.24
C VAL A 50 0.86 2.60 5.50
N VAL A 51 0.77 1.30 5.77
CA VAL A 51 1.61 0.59 6.73
C VAL A 51 2.51 -0.38 5.98
N HIS A 52 3.79 -0.41 6.30
CA HIS A 52 4.71 -1.41 5.73
C HIS A 52 4.95 -2.58 6.67
N THR A 53 5.10 -3.78 6.13
CA THR A 53 5.81 -4.86 6.86
C THR A 53 7.30 -4.54 6.95
N LEU A 54 8.04 -5.19 7.86
CA LEU A 54 9.51 -5.05 7.93
C LEU A 54 10.19 -5.26 6.56
N LEU A 55 9.76 -6.28 5.81
CA LEU A 55 10.34 -6.60 4.50
C LEU A 55 9.83 -5.70 3.36
N GLY A 56 8.81 -4.88 3.61
CA GLY A 56 8.27 -3.92 2.64
C GLY A 56 8.91 -2.54 2.76
N LEU A 57 9.71 -2.28 3.80
CA LEU A 57 10.35 -0.99 4.00
C LEU A 57 11.16 -0.58 2.76
N GLY A 58 11.00 0.68 2.34
CA GLY A 58 11.57 1.21 1.10
C GLY A 58 10.62 1.14 -0.11
N GLY A 59 9.47 0.46 0.01
CA GLY A 59 8.45 0.42 -1.06
C GLY A 59 7.60 1.70 -1.18
N TYR A 60 7.63 2.56 -0.17
CA TYR A 60 6.97 3.86 -0.13
C TYR A 60 7.82 4.86 0.67
N PRO A 61 7.90 6.15 0.27
CA PRO A 61 8.78 7.10 0.93
C PRO A 61 8.35 7.39 2.38
N ALA A 62 9.28 7.25 3.32
CA ALA A 62 8.99 7.36 4.74
C ALA A 62 8.66 8.79 5.23
N ASN A 63 8.91 9.80 4.40
CA ASN A 63 8.66 11.22 4.69
C ASN A 63 7.30 11.71 4.16
N GLU A 64 6.50 10.84 3.55
CA GLU A 64 5.16 11.18 3.05
C GLU A 64 4.14 11.13 4.20
N GLU A 65 3.19 12.07 4.21
CA GLU A 65 2.17 12.19 5.26
C GLU A 65 1.29 10.95 5.40
N LEU A 66 1.07 10.22 4.30
CA LEU A 66 0.27 9.00 4.29
C LEU A 66 1.03 7.79 4.87
N PHE A 67 2.31 7.90 5.20
CA PHE A 67 3.06 6.79 5.79
C PHE A 67 2.84 6.70 7.30
N LEU A 68 2.17 5.64 7.74
CA LEU A 68 1.88 5.37 9.15
C LEU A 68 2.99 4.57 9.86
N GLY A 69 4.08 4.24 9.15
CA GLY A 69 5.18 3.45 9.69
C GLY A 69 5.09 1.95 9.40
N MET A 70 5.86 1.19 10.16
CA MET A 70 5.93 -0.27 10.11
C MET A 70 4.88 -0.92 11.02
N GLY A 71 4.12 -1.88 10.48
CA GLY A 71 3.23 -2.76 11.22
C GLY A 71 3.86 -4.13 11.49
N GLY A 72 3.73 -4.63 12.72
CA GLY A 72 4.25 -5.95 13.13
C GLY A 72 4.68 -5.97 14.61
N MET A 73 5.38 -7.03 15.04
CA MET A 73 5.79 -7.21 16.44
C MET A 73 6.73 -6.12 16.98
N HIS A 74 7.47 -5.44 16.10
CA HIS A 74 8.33 -4.31 16.46
C HIS A 74 7.63 -2.96 16.21
N GLY A 75 6.62 -2.96 15.35
CA GLY A 75 5.74 -1.83 15.08
C GLY A 75 6.46 -0.53 14.75
N THR A 76 5.74 0.57 14.96
CA THR A 76 6.28 1.92 14.99
C THR A 76 5.69 2.58 16.22
N TYR A 77 6.55 3.21 17.02
CA TYR A 77 6.16 4.03 18.15
C TYR A 77 6.38 5.48 17.75
N THR A 78 5.29 6.20 17.51
CA THR A 78 5.25 7.63 17.20
C THR A 78 4.53 8.37 18.29
#